data_AF-A0A9E0SV87-F1
#
_entry.id   AF-A0A9E0SV87-F1
#
_cell.length_a   1.000
_cell.length_b   1.000
_cell.length_c   1.000
_cell.angle_alpha   90.00
_cell.angle_beta   90.00
_cell.angle_gamma   90.00
#
_symmetry.space_group_name_H-M   'P 1'
#
loop_
_entity.id
_entity.type
_entity.pdbx_description
1 polymer ?
#
loop_
_entity_poly.entity_id
_entity_poly.type
_entity_poly.pdbx_seq_one_letter_code
_entity_poly.pdbx_strand_id
1 'polypeptide(L)' 'MDLNDLRILVTVFSFAIFAGIAVWAWSRRNQARFAEAERLPFLDEQPTDGARHE' A
#
# COMPACT_ATOMS: atom_id res chain seq x y z
N MET A 1 -32.41 6.24 -23.63
CA MET A 1 -31.61 6.55 -22.43
C MET A 1 -31.95 7.96 -22.02
N ASP A 2 -32.81 8.08 -21.00
CA ASP A 2 -33.37 9.36 -20.58
C ASP A 2 -32.43 10.10 -19.61
N LEU A 3 -32.82 11.32 -19.23
CA LEU A 3 -32.12 12.12 -18.23
C LEU A 3 -31.97 11.39 -16.88
N ASN A 4 -32.88 10.45 -16.59
CA ASN A 4 -32.80 9.55 -15.46
C ASN A 4 -31.59 8.61 -15.55
N ASP A 5 -31.38 7.97 -16.71
CA ASP A 5 -30.25 7.06 -16.93
C ASP A 5 -28.92 7.80 -16.83
N LEU A 6 -28.85 9.03 -17.35
CA LEU A 6 -27.63 9.86 -17.27
C LEU A 6 -27.27 10.20 -15.82
N ARG A 7 -28.25 10.58 -15.00
CA ARG A 7 -28.02 10.90 -13.58
C ARG A 7 -27.57 9.67 -12.80
N ILE A 8 -28.26 8.55 -12.99
CA ILE A 8 -27.90 7.27 -12.36
C ILE A 8 -26.49 6.86 -12.76
N LEU A 9 -26.17 6.96 -14.05
CA LEU A 9 -24.85 6.63 -14.59
C LEU A 9 -23.76 7.50 -13.94
N VAL A 10 -23.96 8.81 -13.88
CA VAL A 10 -22.98 9.74 -13.27
C VAL A 10 -22.76 9.40 -11.80
N THR A 11 -23.82 9.20 -11.02
CA THR A 11 -23.69 8.88 -9.59
C THR A 11 -22.95 7.56 -9.37
N VAL A 12 -23.32 6.50 -10.10
CA VAL A 12 -22.68 5.19 -10.00
C VAL A 12 -21.23 5.27 -10.47
N PHE A 13 -20.94 6.00 -11.54
CA PHE A 13 -19.60 6.16 -12.09
C PHE A 13 -18.69 6.93 -11.13
N SER A 14 -19.15 8.03 -10.55
CA SER A 14 -18.42 8.77 -9.52
C SER A 14 -18.14 7.90 -8.29
N PHE A 15 -19.12 7.10 -7.86
CA PHE A 15 -18.94 6.17 -6.74
C PHE A 15 -17.92 5.06 -7.06
N ALA A 16 -17.98 4.50 -8.28
CA ALA A 16 -17.05 3.47 -8.72
C ALA A 16 -15.61 3.99 -8.82
N ILE A 17 -15.40 5.20 -9.36
CA ILE A 17 -14.09 5.85 -9.38
C ILE A 17 -13.57 6.07 -7.96
N PHE A 18 -14.42 6.60 -7.07
CA PHE A 18 -14.05 6.83 -5.68
C PHE A 18 -13.63 5.54 -4.97
N ALA A 19 -14.43 4.48 -5.10
CA ALA A 19 -14.12 3.18 -4.54
C ALA A 19 -12.83 2.59 -5.12
N GLY A 20 -12.61 2.74 -6.43
CA GLY A 20 -11.38 2.30 -7.10
C GLY A 20 -10.13 3.00 -6.55
N ILE A 21 -10.19 4.32 -6.36
CA ILE A 21 -9.09 5.11 -5.77
C ILE A 21 -8.87 4.69 -4.31
N ALA A 22 -9.93 4.49 -3.52
CA ALA A 22 -9.82 4.11 -2.11
C ALA A 22 -9.18 2.71 -1.95
N VAL A 23 -9.63 1.73 -2.73
CA VAL A 23 -9.05 0.38 -2.74
C VAL A 23 -7.60 0.41 -3.20
N TRP A 24 -7.29 1.17 -4.26
CA TRP A 24 -5.92 1.33 -4.72
C TRP A 24 -5.02 2.02 -3.69
N ALA A 25 -5.51 3.05 -3.00
CA ALA A 25 -4.77 3.74 -1.95
C ALA A 25 -4.48 2.82 -0.77
N TRP A 26 -5.45 2.00 -0.34
CA TRP A 26 -5.25 1.00 0.71
C TRP A 26 -4.28 -0.11 0.28
N SER A 27 -4.38 -0.60 -0.97
CA SER A 27 -3.49 -1.64 -1.48
C SER A 27 -2.06 -1.14 -1.71
N ARG A 28 -1.90 0.10 -2.19
CA ARG A 28 -0.59 0.67 -2.55
C ARG A 28 0.16 1.24 -1.35
N ARG A 29 -0.56 1.68 -0.31
CA ARG A 29 0.06 2.18 0.92
C ARG A 29 0.50 1.06 1.87
N ASN A 30 -0.06 -0.15 1.76
CA ASN A 30 0.29 -1.27 2.64
C ASN A 30 1.53 -2.06 2.19
N GLN A 31 1.77 -2.24 0.87
CA GLN A 31 2.82 -3.17 0.41
C GLN A 31 4.09 -2.50 -0.17
N ALA A 32 4.00 -1.33 -0.79
CA ALA A 32 5.13 -0.76 -1.56
C ALA A 32 6.17 0.02 -0.72
N ARG A 33 5.97 0.13 0.59
CA ARG A 33 6.90 0.84 1.50
C ARG A 33 7.52 -0.06 2.55
N PHE A 34 6.89 -1.19 2.88
CA PHE A 34 7.38 -2.10 3.91
C PHE A 34 8.12 -3.31 3.35
N ALA A 35 7.73 -3.83 2.18
CA ALA A 35 8.40 -5.01 1.59
C ALA A 35 9.89 -4.76 1.23
N GLU A 36 10.27 -3.51 0.98
CA GLU A 36 11.66 -3.12 0.66
C GLU A 36 12.44 -2.64 1.89
N ALA A 37 11.76 -2.01 2.86
CA ALA A 37 12.40 -1.44 4.05
C ALA A 37 12.61 -2.44 5.20
N GLU A 38 11.88 -3.57 5.21
CA GLU A 38 12.05 -4.63 6.22
C GLU A 38 13.30 -5.49 5.98
N ARG A 39 13.90 -5.45 4.78
CA ARG A 39 15.10 -6.26 4.48
C ARG A 39 16.41 -5.63 4.93
N LEU A 40 16.40 -4.44 5.54
CA LEU A 40 17.62 -3.70 5.84
C LEU A 40 18.14 -3.71 7.29
N PRO A 41 17.34 -3.72 8.37
CA PRO A 41 17.96 -3.53 9.70
C PRO A 41 18.50 -4.79 10.39
N PHE A 42 18.43 -5.99 9.78
CA PHE A 42 18.93 -7.23 10.41
C PHE A 42 20.28 -7.74 9.89
N LEU A 43 20.98 -6.97 9.05
CA LEU A 43 22.34 -7.31 8.60
C LEU A 43 23.45 -6.68 9.47
N ASP A 44 23.12 -5.66 10.27
CA ASP A 44 24.11 -4.90 11.05
C ASP A 44 24.23 -5.33 12.52
N GLU A 45 23.37 -6.22 13.01
CA GLU A 45 23.38 -6.71 14.40
C GLU A 45 23.92 -8.14 14.54
N GLN A 46 24.88 -8.54 13.69
CA GLN A 46 25.76 -9.66 14.03
C GLN A 46 26.53 -9.30 15.31
N PRO A 47 26.19 -9.90 16.46
CA PRO A 47 26.93 -9.67 17.69
C PRO A 47 28.19 -10.52 17.60
N THR A 48 29.26 -9.99 17.03
CA THR A 48 30.61 -10.53 17.28
C THR A 48 31.12 -9.97 18.61
N ASP A 49 30.34 -10.24 19.67
CA ASP A 49 30.81 -10.32 21.03
C ASP A 49 31.60 -11.64 21.13
N GLY A 50 32.93 -11.58 21.10
CA GLY A 50 33.74 -12.81 21.10
C GLY A 50 35.23 -12.69 20.78
N ALA A 51 35.76 -11.52 20.40
CA ALA A 51 37.20 -11.34 20.18
C ALA A 51 37.92 -10.64 21.35
N ARG A 52 37.39 -10.75 22.57
CA ARG A 52 38.14 -10.54 23.81
C ARG A 52 38.42 -11.90 24.45
N HIS A 53 39.30 -12.69 23.84
CA HIS A 53 40.03 -13.76 24.50
C HIS A 53 41.31 -14.03 23.69
N GLU A 54 42.39 -13.32 24.05
CA GLU A 54 43.78 -13.80 24.25
C GLU A 54 44.78 -12.63 24.18
#